data_AF-A0A4U5W3E9-F1
#
_entry.id   AF-A0A4U5W3E9-F1
#
_cell.length_a   1.000
_cell.length_b   1.000
_cell.length_c   1.000
_cell.angle_alpha   90.00
_cell.angle_beta   90.00
_cell.angle_gamma   90.00
#
_symmetry.space_group_name_H-M   'P 1'
#
loop_
_entity.id
_entity.type
_entity.pdbx_description
1 polymer ?
#
loop_
_entity_poly.entity_id
_entity_poly.type
_entity_poly.pdbx_seq_one_letter_code
_entity_poly.pdbx_strand_id
1 'polypeptide(L)'
;MERQQYAQQCSELFAVGGYAAVRKTARAGIEECGPDPVLLRWLGQAHAAEDEDDHDREAEAAYRQGLALAPDDLGLLVSYWELCLRSDSFDHPHRARRAVTMQEKIEQLAPPGSPERRRVDDAVGWAGRGYWDDVTAGAVRGQVEQEVLAEQSVLVTDALRRAARDGVRPDTGEDLRAAELAAAVELLQGSRNAPLRLLLAHRAGAYVVTFLASFSLNKALVWGGVVRFSLWGWLLWIPLLAAEAKLRQAKRLGQQRVIERMQARHEEARDRTPSAG
;
A
#
# COMPACT_ATOMS: atom_id res chain seq x y z
N MET A 1 3.71 -29.39 7.26
CA MET A 1 2.94 -28.17 7.60
C MET A 1 1.62 -28.23 6.83
N GLU A 2 0.50 -27.80 7.42
CA GLU A 2 -0.80 -27.85 6.71
C GLU A 2 -0.95 -26.68 5.72
N ARG A 3 -1.64 -26.91 4.59
CA ARG A 3 -1.91 -25.87 3.56
C ARG A 3 -2.53 -24.60 4.16
N GLN A 4 -3.40 -24.77 5.15
CA GLN A 4 -4.08 -23.66 5.84
C GLN A 4 -3.10 -22.74 6.56
N GLN A 5 -2.01 -23.29 7.11
CA GLN A 5 -0.98 -22.52 7.80
C GLN A 5 -0.23 -21.62 6.82
N TYR A 6 0.15 -22.12 5.64
CA TYR A 6 0.76 -21.29 4.60
C TYR A 6 -0.18 -20.16 4.13
N ALA A 7 -1.46 -20.46 3.95
CA ALA A 7 -2.45 -19.45 3.56
C ALA A 7 -2.63 -18.36 4.64
N GLN A 8 -2.62 -18.75 5.92
CA GLN A 8 -2.67 -17.81 7.04
C GLN A 8 -1.42 -16.93 7.10
N GLN A 9 -0.22 -17.52 6.97
CA GLN A 9 1.04 -16.77 6.94
C GLN A 9 1.07 -15.78 5.77
N CYS A 10 0.60 -16.19 4.58
CA CYS A 10 0.46 -15.29 3.43
C CYS A 10 -0.48 -14.12 3.76
N SER A 11 -1.63 -14.39 4.38
CA SER A 11 -2.59 -13.33 4.76
C SER A 11 -1.98 -12.34 5.76
N GLU A 12 -1.27 -12.83 6.78
CA GLU A 12 -0.63 -11.99 7.80
C GLU A 12 0.45 -11.09 7.19
N LEU A 13 1.32 -11.66 6.34
CA LEU A 13 2.37 -10.93 5.64
C LEU A 13 1.80 -9.94 4.61
N PHE A 14 0.73 -10.30 3.91
CA PHE A 14 0.08 -9.43 2.95
C PHE A 14 -0.54 -8.20 3.61
N ALA A 15 -1.14 -8.37 4.79
CA ALA A 15 -1.76 -7.27 5.55
C ALA A 15 -0.76 -6.17 5.95
N VAL A 16 0.52 -6.52 6.10
CA VAL A 16 1.62 -5.57 6.40
C VAL A 16 2.43 -5.18 5.17
N GLY A 17 1.98 -5.50 3.96
CA GLY A 17 2.64 -5.19 2.70
C GLY A 17 3.96 -5.95 2.46
N GLY A 18 4.14 -7.10 3.10
CA GLY A 18 5.29 -7.98 2.92
C GLY A 18 5.20 -8.83 1.66
N TYR A 19 4.97 -8.24 0.49
CA TYR A 19 4.62 -8.98 -0.73
C TYR A 19 5.72 -9.95 -1.18
N ALA A 20 6.99 -9.55 -1.13
CA ALA A 20 8.11 -10.46 -1.36
C ALA A 20 8.12 -11.67 -0.41
N ALA A 21 7.79 -11.45 0.87
CA ALA A 21 7.65 -12.51 1.86
C ALA A 21 6.46 -13.43 1.53
N VAL A 22 5.31 -12.86 1.14
CA VAL A 22 4.13 -13.63 0.68
C VAL A 22 4.50 -14.52 -0.50
N ARG A 23 5.25 -14.02 -1.49
CA ARG A 23 5.70 -14.84 -2.63
C ARG A 23 6.57 -16.01 -2.19
N LYS A 24 7.54 -15.77 -1.31
CA LYS A 24 8.41 -16.82 -0.74
C LYS A 24 7.57 -17.87 0.00
N THR A 25 6.66 -17.44 0.87
CA THR A 25 5.80 -18.31 1.68
C THR A 25 4.81 -19.11 0.83
N ALA A 26 4.13 -18.47 -0.13
CA ALA A 26 3.20 -19.13 -1.04
C ALA A 26 3.92 -20.16 -1.92
N ARG A 27 5.11 -19.83 -2.44
CA ARG A 27 5.92 -20.77 -3.24
C ARG A 27 6.38 -21.97 -2.42
N ALA A 28 6.88 -21.75 -1.21
CA ALA A 28 7.24 -22.85 -0.30
C ALA A 28 6.04 -23.77 -0.02
N GLY A 29 4.86 -23.19 0.23
CA GLY A 29 3.63 -23.97 0.42
C GLY A 29 3.23 -24.77 -0.82
N ILE A 30 3.37 -24.21 -2.03
CA ILE A 30 3.11 -24.91 -3.30
C ILE A 30 4.12 -26.04 -3.52
N GLU A 31 5.40 -25.81 -3.23
CA GLU A 31 6.47 -26.81 -3.36
C GLU A 31 6.28 -27.98 -2.40
N GLU A 32 5.87 -27.73 -1.15
CA GLU A 32 5.70 -28.76 -0.13
C GLU A 32 4.37 -29.49 -0.19
N CYS A 33 3.27 -28.77 -0.43
CA CYS A 33 1.90 -29.32 -0.32
C CYS A 33 1.24 -29.57 -1.68
N GLY A 34 1.95 -29.26 -2.77
CA GLY A 34 1.43 -29.25 -4.14
C GLY A 34 0.67 -27.95 -4.47
N PRO A 35 0.33 -27.75 -5.75
CA PRO A 35 -0.36 -26.56 -6.20
C PRO A 35 -1.78 -26.49 -5.61
N ASP A 36 -2.12 -25.33 -5.06
CA ASP A 36 -3.37 -25.05 -4.36
C ASP A 36 -3.97 -23.72 -4.83
N PRO A 37 -5.29 -23.63 -5.11
CA PRO A 37 -5.92 -22.40 -5.59
C PRO A 37 -5.72 -21.19 -4.67
N VAL A 38 -5.75 -21.39 -3.35
CA VAL A 38 -5.61 -20.30 -2.37
C VAL A 38 -4.16 -19.79 -2.34
N LEU A 39 -3.18 -20.68 -2.35
CA LEU A 39 -1.77 -20.30 -2.40
C LEU A 39 -1.40 -19.63 -3.72
N LEU A 40 -1.95 -20.10 -4.84
CA LEU A 40 -1.78 -19.47 -6.16
C LEU A 40 -2.44 -18.09 -6.22
N ARG A 41 -3.59 -17.90 -5.56
CA ARG A 41 -4.21 -16.58 -5.40
C ARG A 41 -3.29 -15.62 -4.63
N TRP A 42 -2.76 -16.05 -3.49
CA TRP A 42 -1.84 -15.23 -2.70
C TRP A 42 -0.56 -14.88 -3.46
N LEU A 43 0.00 -15.83 -4.21
CA LEU A 43 1.15 -15.60 -5.07
C LEU A 43 0.84 -14.54 -6.14
N GLY A 44 -0.31 -14.66 -6.81
CA GLY A 44 -0.74 -13.70 -7.81
C GLY A 44 -0.98 -12.31 -7.24
N GLN A 45 -1.65 -12.21 -6.09
CA GLN A 45 -1.92 -10.95 -5.40
C GLN A 45 -0.62 -10.26 -4.96
N ALA A 46 0.36 -11.03 -4.47
CA ALA A 46 1.65 -10.49 -4.06
C ALA A 46 2.51 -10.02 -5.24
N HIS A 47 2.34 -10.58 -6.44
CA HIS A 47 2.93 -10.03 -7.65
C HIS A 47 2.20 -8.76 -8.10
N ALA A 48 0.87 -8.77 -8.14
CA ALA A 48 0.07 -7.64 -8.60
C ALA A 48 0.12 -6.41 -7.68
N ALA A 49 0.45 -6.59 -6.39
CA ALA A 49 0.52 -5.50 -5.42
C ALA A 49 1.84 -4.71 -5.46
N GLU A 50 2.89 -5.26 -6.06
CA GLU A 50 4.10 -4.49 -6.38
C GLU A 50 3.89 -3.86 -7.77
N ASP A 51 3.58 -2.57 -7.78
CA ASP A 51 3.22 -1.74 -8.96
C ASP A 51 4.43 -1.46 -9.88
N GLU A 52 5.35 -2.42 -9.99
CA GLU A 52 6.42 -2.46 -10.97
C GLU A 52 5.94 -3.40 -12.08
N ASP A 53 5.71 -2.88 -13.29
CA ASP A 53 5.13 -3.60 -14.45
C ASP A 53 5.78 -4.97 -14.75
N ASP A 54 6.99 -5.20 -14.21
CA ASP A 54 7.75 -6.45 -14.27
C ASP A 54 7.08 -7.64 -13.56
N HIS A 55 6.00 -7.46 -12.77
CA HIS A 55 5.34 -8.54 -12.04
C HIS A 55 3.95 -8.97 -12.55
N ASP A 56 3.42 -8.27 -13.54
CA ASP A 56 2.10 -8.54 -14.10
C ASP A 56 1.99 -9.91 -14.78
N ARG A 57 3.08 -10.37 -15.42
CA ARG A 57 3.09 -11.66 -16.12
C ARG A 57 3.08 -12.83 -15.13
N GLU A 58 3.83 -12.71 -14.05
CA GLU A 58 3.91 -13.68 -12.96
C GLU A 58 2.58 -13.75 -12.21
N ALA A 59 1.94 -12.60 -11.96
CA ALA A 59 0.59 -12.55 -11.39
C ALA A 59 -0.41 -13.30 -12.28
N GLU A 60 -0.44 -12.98 -13.58
CA GLU A 60 -1.31 -13.64 -14.55
C GLU A 60 -1.05 -15.15 -14.64
N ALA A 61 0.21 -15.59 -14.61
CA ALA A 61 0.57 -16.99 -14.62
C ALA A 61 0.02 -17.73 -13.38
N ALA A 62 0.21 -17.16 -12.19
CA ALA A 62 -0.30 -17.73 -10.95
C ALA A 62 -1.84 -17.84 -10.95
N TYR A 63 -2.54 -16.78 -11.37
CA TYR A 63 -4.01 -16.81 -11.46
C TYR A 63 -4.53 -17.85 -12.46
N ARG A 64 -3.91 -17.94 -13.64
CA ARG A 64 -4.29 -18.94 -14.64
C ARG A 64 -4.06 -20.36 -14.16
N GLN A 65 -2.95 -20.60 -13.45
CA GLN A 65 -2.69 -21.90 -12.84
C GLN A 65 -3.73 -22.21 -11.76
N GLY A 66 -4.09 -21.23 -10.93
CA GLY A 66 -5.13 -21.39 -9.91
C GLY A 66 -6.50 -21.72 -10.52
N LEU A 67 -6.92 -20.98 -11.55
CA LEU A 67 -8.19 -21.20 -12.25
C LEU A 67 -8.21 -22.50 -13.05
N ALA A 68 -7.05 -23.04 -13.47
CA ALA A 68 -7.01 -24.37 -14.07
C ALA A 68 -7.33 -25.47 -13.05
N LEU A 69 -7.07 -25.24 -11.75
CA LEU A 69 -7.40 -26.17 -10.66
C LEU A 69 -8.82 -25.95 -10.12
N ALA A 70 -9.22 -24.69 -9.98
CA ALA A 70 -10.53 -24.29 -9.49
C ALA A 70 -11.14 -23.21 -10.39
N PRO A 71 -11.80 -23.60 -11.50
CA PRO A 71 -12.31 -22.66 -12.50
C PRO A 71 -13.34 -21.66 -11.96
N ASP A 72 -14.05 -22.05 -10.90
CA ASP A 72 -15.16 -21.31 -10.32
C ASP A 72 -14.79 -20.68 -8.96
N ASP A 73 -13.50 -20.67 -8.59
CA ASP A 73 -13.04 -19.96 -7.39
C ASP A 73 -13.23 -18.45 -7.58
N LEU A 74 -14.21 -17.90 -6.87
CA LEU A 74 -14.57 -16.49 -6.95
C LEU A 74 -13.42 -15.55 -6.58
N GLY A 75 -12.55 -15.94 -5.63
CA GLY A 75 -11.43 -15.11 -5.22
C GLY A 75 -10.38 -14.98 -6.32
N LEU A 76 -10.05 -16.09 -6.99
CA LEU A 76 -9.16 -16.10 -8.16
C LEU A 76 -9.75 -15.35 -9.34
N LEU A 77 -11.05 -15.52 -9.61
CA LEU A 77 -11.74 -14.79 -10.68
C LEU A 77 -11.69 -13.28 -10.45
N VAL A 78 -12.02 -12.82 -9.23
CA VAL A 78 -11.98 -11.39 -8.89
C VAL A 78 -10.56 -10.83 -8.95
N SER A 79 -9.56 -11.51 -8.36
CA SER A 79 -8.19 -11.00 -8.37
C SER A 79 -7.57 -10.97 -9.76
N TYR A 80 -7.90 -11.93 -10.63
CA TYR A 80 -7.45 -11.89 -12.01
C TYR A 80 -8.18 -10.82 -12.83
N TRP A 81 -9.47 -10.64 -12.58
CA TRP A 81 -10.26 -9.58 -13.17
C TRP A 81 -9.72 -8.18 -12.82
N GLU A 82 -9.37 -7.93 -11.55
CA GLU A 82 -8.74 -6.69 -11.08
C GLU A 82 -7.41 -6.42 -11.81
N LEU A 83 -6.56 -7.44 -11.99
CA LEU A 83 -5.31 -7.32 -12.76
C LEU A 83 -5.59 -6.94 -14.23
N CYS A 84 -6.58 -7.60 -14.85
CA CYS A 84 -6.95 -7.32 -16.24
C CYS A 84 -7.54 -5.93 -16.43
N LEU A 85 -8.24 -5.38 -15.43
CA LEU A 85 -8.78 -4.03 -15.46
C LEU A 85 -7.72 -2.94 -15.31
N ARG A 86 -6.71 -3.15 -14.45
CA ARG A 86 -5.61 -2.17 -14.27
C ARG A 86 -4.72 -2.06 -15.51
N SER A 87 -4.64 -3.13 -16.29
CA SER A 87 -3.84 -3.16 -17.52
C SER A 87 -4.39 -2.18 -18.56
N ASP A 88 -3.51 -1.40 -19.19
CA ASP A 88 -3.92 -0.53 -20.31
C ASP A 88 -4.48 -1.40 -21.45
N SER A 89 -5.73 -1.14 -21.83
CA SER A 89 -6.40 -1.85 -22.93
C SER A 89 -5.73 -1.65 -24.29
N PHE A 90 -4.98 -0.56 -24.46
CA PHE A 90 -4.22 -0.29 -25.68
C PHE A 90 -3.02 -1.23 -25.80
N ASP A 91 -2.24 -1.37 -24.72
CA ASP A 91 -1.06 -2.23 -24.68
C ASP A 91 -1.42 -3.71 -24.49
N HIS A 92 -2.52 -4.01 -23.80
CA HIS A 92 -2.95 -5.35 -23.43
C HIS A 92 -4.43 -5.64 -23.77
N PRO A 93 -4.83 -5.57 -25.05
CA PRO A 93 -6.24 -5.72 -25.46
C PRO A 93 -6.84 -7.10 -25.14
N HIS A 94 -6.00 -8.13 -24.99
CA HIS A 94 -6.43 -9.47 -24.61
C HIS A 94 -6.86 -9.56 -23.14
N ARG A 95 -6.25 -8.76 -22.25
CA ARG A 95 -6.63 -8.68 -20.82
C ARG A 95 -7.99 -7.98 -20.68
N ALA A 96 -8.21 -6.90 -21.42
CA ALA A 96 -9.50 -6.21 -21.45
C ALA A 96 -10.66 -7.15 -21.87
N ARG A 97 -10.48 -7.95 -22.94
CA ARG A 97 -11.49 -8.94 -23.36
C ARG A 97 -11.75 -10.00 -22.29
N ARG A 98 -10.70 -10.47 -21.62
CA ARG A 98 -10.79 -11.45 -20.53
C ARG A 98 -11.52 -10.91 -19.32
N ALA A 99 -11.32 -9.63 -18.98
CA ALA A 99 -12.03 -8.97 -17.89
C ALA A 99 -13.55 -9.03 -18.10
N VAL A 100 -14.03 -8.79 -19.31
CA VAL A 100 -15.48 -8.90 -19.63
C VAL A 100 -16.00 -10.32 -19.37
N THR A 101 -15.32 -11.35 -19.89
CA THR A 101 -15.76 -12.74 -19.69
C THR A 101 -15.67 -13.17 -18.22
N MET A 102 -14.67 -12.71 -17.47
CA MET A 102 -14.59 -13.00 -16.02
C MET A 102 -15.68 -12.27 -15.25
N GLN A 103 -15.99 -11.03 -15.61
CA GLN A 103 -17.09 -10.30 -14.99
C GLN A 103 -18.38 -11.08 -15.14
N GLU A 104 -18.77 -11.46 -16.35
CA GLU A 104 -19.96 -12.30 -16.63
C GLU A 104 -20.00 -13.56 -15.76
N LYS A 105 -18.86 -14.23 -15.61
CA LYS A 105 -18.74 -15.43 -14.78
C LYS A 105 -18.90 -15.12 -13.29
N ILE A 106 -18.34 -14.02 -12.80
CA ILE A 106 -18.53 -13.57 -11.41
C ILE A 106 -20.00 -13.23 -11.16
N GLU A 107 -20.70 -12.58 -12.10
CA GLU A 107 -22.13 -12.26 -11.93
C GLU A 107 -23.00 -13.52 -11.82
N GLN A 108 -22.63 -14.57 -12.55
CA GLN A 108 -23.33 -15.86 -12.52
C GLN A 108 -23.07 -16.63 -11.22
N LEU A 109 -21.84 -16.57 -10.70
CA LEU A 109 -21.41 -17.38 -9.56
C LEU A 109 -21.58 -16.69 -8.20
N ALA A 110 -21.48 -15.35 -8.14
CA ALA A 110 -21.54 -14.59 -6.91
C ALA A 110 -22.98 -14.14 -6.60
N PRO A 111 -23.55 -14.51 -5.43
CA PRO A 111 -24.85 -14.02 -5.02
C PRO A 111 -24.89 -12.48 -4.95
N PRO A 112 -26.04 -11.84 -5.27
CA PRO A 112 -26.20 -10.40 -5.09
C PRO A 112 -25.86 -9.96 -3.66
N GLY A 113 -25.01 -8.94 -3.54
CA GLY A 113 -24.57 -8.42 -2.24
C GLY A 113 -23.44 -9.21 -1.57
N SER A 114 -22.84 -10.20 -2.23
CA SER A 114 -21.60 -10.82 -1.73
C SER A 114 -20.42 -9.82 -1.76
N PRO A 115 -19.38 -10.01 -0.93
CA PRO A 115 -18.18 -9.20 -0.98
C PRO A 115 -17.51 -9.16 -2.36
N GLU A 116 -17.51 -10.29 -3.06
CA GLU A 116 -16.93 -10.43 -4.40
C GLU A 116 -17.72 -9.65 -5.44
N ARG A 117 -19.06 -9.70 -5.35
CA ARG A 117 -19.94 -8.92 -6.21
C ARG A 117 -19.77 -7.43 -5.97
N ARG A 118 -19.69 -7.00 -4.71
CA ARG A 118 -19.42 -5.60 -4.34
C ARG A 118 -18.10 -5.08 -4.90
N ARG A 119 -17.01 -5.86 -4.82
CA ARG A 119 -15.72 -5.42 -5.40
C ARG A 119 -15.82 -5.18 -6.91
N VAL A 120 -16.52 -6.06 -7.63
CA VAL A 120 -16.76 -5.86 -9.06
C VAL A 120 -17.60 -4.61 -9.31
N ASP A 121 -18.72 -4.47 -8.58
CA ASP A 121 -19.63 -3.33 -8.73
C ASP A 121 -18.94 -2.00 -8.38
N ASP A 122 -18.07 -1.98 -7.35
CA ASP A 122 -17.31 -0.79 -6.93
C ASP A 122 -16.30 -0.35 -8.01
N ALA A 123 -15.59 -1.32 -8.61
CA ALA A 123 -14.59 -1.06 -9.63
C ALA A 123 -15.20 -0.73 -11.01
N VAL A 124 -16.28 -1.39 -11.43
CA VAL A 124 -17.02 -1.06 -12.66
C VAL A 124 -17.87 0.20 -12.47
N GLY A 125 -18.32 0.48 -11.25
CA GLY A 125 -19.11 1.66 -10.91
C GLY A 125 -18.43 2.96 -11.30
N TRP A 126 -17.10 2.99 -11.46
CA TRP A 126 -16.40 4.15 -12.02
C TRP A 126 -16.67 4.38 -13.51
N ALA A 127 -16.85 3.33 -14.31
CA ALA A 127 -17.10 3.42 -15.75
C ALA A 127 -18.52 3.89 -16.11
N GLY A 128 -19.45 3.87 -15.15
CA GLY A 128 -20.85 4.29 -15.33
C GLY A 128 -21.23 5.60 -14.63
N ARG A 129 -20.30 6.26 -13.94
CA ARG A 129 -20.55 7.49 -13.18
C ARG A 129 -20.63 8.71 -14.11
N GLY A 130 -21.59 9.59 -13.85
CA GLY A 130 -21.59 10.91 -14.48
C GLY A 130 -20.42 11.74 -13.94
N TYR A 131 -19.94 12.71 -14.72
CA TYR A 131 -18.86 13.64 -14.35
C TYR A 131 -18.99 14.21 -12.91
N TRP A 132 -20.22 14.49 -12.48
CA TRP A 132 -20.51 15.03 -11.15
C TRP A 132 -20.37 14.01 -10.01
N ASP A 133 -20.68 12.74 -10.26
CA ASP A 133 -20.48 11.67 -9.27
C ASP A 133 -18.99 11.42 -9.03
N ASP A 134 -18.17 11.57 -10.07
CA ASP A 134 -16.72 11.46 -9.98
C ASP A 134 -16.08 12.62 -9.22
N VAL A 135 -16.53 13.86 -9.44
CA VAL A 135 -16.08 15.02 -8.66
C VAL A 135 -16.43 14.85 -7.18
N THR A 136 -17.63 14.34 -6.89
CA THR A 136 -18.10 14.14 -5.50
C THR A 136 -17.34 13.00 -4.82
N ALA A 137 -17.13 11.88 -5.51
CA ALA A 137 -16.33 10.76 -5.00
C ALA A 137 -14.84 11.15 -4.83
N GLY A 138 -14.32 12.03 -5.69
CA GLY A 138 -12.98 12.61 -5.56
C GLY A 138 -12.87 13.53 -4.33
N ALA A 139 -13.89 14.36 -4.08
CA ALA A 139 -13.93 15.23 -2.91
C ALA A 139 -14.02 14.45 -1.59
N VAL A 140 -14.86 13.41 -1.53
CA VAL A 140 -14.98 12.52 -0.35
C VAL A 140 -13.68 11.76 -0.11
N ARG A 141 -13.05 11.21 -1.15
CA ARG A 141 -11.71 10.58 -1.03
C ARG A 141 -10.66 11.56 -0.54
N GLY A 142 -10.65 12.78 -1.10
CA GLY A 142 -9.73 13.83 -0.66
C GLY A 142 -9.93 14.25 0.80
N GLN A 143 -11.17 14.28 1.29
CA GLN A 143 -11.46 14.56 2.70
C GLN A 143 -10.98 13.43 3.62
N VAL A 144 -11.29 12.17 3.28
CA VAL A 144 -10.85 11.00 4.05
C VAL A 144 -9.32 10.91 4.06
N GLU A 145 -8.66 11.12 2.92
CA GLU A 145 -7.20 11.15 2.85
C GLU A 145 -6.62 12.29 3.70
N GLN A 146 -7.22 13.49 3.67
CA GLN A 146 -6.78 14.60 4.51
C GLN A 146 -6.95 14.31 6.00
N GLU A 147 -8.05 13.68 6.41
CA GLU A 147 -8.29 13.28 7.80
C GLU A 147 -7.28 12.25 8.28
N VAL A 148 -7.01 11.21 7.47
CA VAL A 148 -5.98 10.20 7.77
C VAL A 148 -4.59 10.81 7.87
N LEU A 149 -4.24 11.73 6.96
CA LEU A 149 -2.95 12.42 6.97
C LEU A 149 -2.80 13.39 8.15
N ALA A 150 -3.90 14.04 8.56
CA ALA A 150 -3.93 14.90 9.73
C ALA A 150 -3.79 14.08 11.02
N GLU A 151 -4.54 12.99 11.15
CA GLU A 151 -4.45 12.05 12.28
C GLU A 151 -3.03 11.49 12.41
N GLN A 152 -2.41 11.07 11.30
CA GLN A 152 -1.04 10.57 11.29
C GLN A 152 -0.03 11.60 11.81
N SER A 153 -0.18 12.88 11.42
CA SER A 153 0.70 13.95 11.90
C SER A 153 0.58 14.20 13.40
N VAL A 154 -0.64 14.12 13.94
CA VAL A 154 -0.92 14.25 15.38
C VAL A 154 -0.32 13.06 16.14
N LEU A 155 -0.52 11.84 15.66
CA LEU A 155 0.02 10.63 16.29
C LEU A 155 1.55 10.65 16.35
N VAL A 156 2.22 11.03 15.26
CA VAL A 156 3.69 11.14 15.21
C VAL A 156 4.20 12.22 16.16
N THR A 157 3.54 13.39 16.18
CA THR A 157 3.98 14.50 17.06
C THR A 157 3.74 14.21 18.53
N ASP A 158 2.63 13.56 18.87
CA ASP A 158 2.39 13.10 20.24
C ASP A 158 3.35 11.99 20.66
N ALA A 159 3.68 11.04 19.77
CA ALA A 159 4.70 10.04 20.03
C ALA A 159 6.08 10.68 20.29
N LEU A 160 6.46 11.69 19.50
CA LEU A 160 7.69 12.47 19.71
C LEU A 160 7.68 13.23 21.05
N ARG A 161 6.54 13.80 21.46
CA ARG A 161 6.41 14.47 22.77
C ARG A 161 6.53 13.49 23.93
N ARG A 162 5.87 12.32 23.84
CA ARG A 162 5.98 11.26 24.86
C ARG A 162 7.41 10.75 24.97
N ALA A 163 8.06 10.46 23.84
CA ALA A 163 9.45 9.99 23.83
C ALA A 163 10.43 11.00 24.43
N ALA A 164 10.16 12.30 24.30
CA ALA A 164 10.96 13.35 24.93
C ALA A 164 10.79 13.45 26.45
N ARG A 165 9.68 12.93 27.01
CA ARG A 165 9.38 12.93 28.45
C ARG A 165 9.78 11.63 29.13
N ASP A 166 9.39 10.49 28.54
CA ASP A 166 9.42 9.19 29.20
C ASP A 166 10.44 8.21 28.58
N GLY A 167 11.19 8.66 27.56
CA GLY A 167 12.08 7.80 26.77
C GLY A 167 11.35 7.01 25.69
N VAL A 168 12.12 6.33 24.83
CA VAL A 168 11.55 5.49 23.75
C VAL A 168 11.01 4.20 24.36
N ARG A 169 9.69 3.99 24.32
CA ARG A 169 9.08 2.75 24.77
C ARG A 169 9.44 1.60 23.81
N PRO A 170 9.83 0.42 24.32
CA PRO A 170 10.12 -0.73 23.47
C PRO A 170 8.88 -1.16 22.69
N ASP A 171 9.12 -1.47 21.42
CA ASP A 171 8.15 -1.95 20.44
C ASP A 171 7.58 -3.32 20.87
N THR A 172 6.25 -3.44 20.92
CA THR A 172 5.53 -4.66 21.35
C THR A 172 5.49 -5.76 20.28
N GLY A 173 6.13 -5.54 19.12
CA GLY A 173 6.63 -6.63 18.28
C GLY A 173 5.99 -6.75 16.91
N GLU A 174 4.67 -6.68 16.79
CA GLU A 174 3.98 -6.95 15.50
C GLU A 174 2.91 -5.92 15.10
N ASP A 175 2.68 -4.88 15.91
CA ASP A 175 1.79 -3.78 15.52
C ASP A 175 2.50 -2.85 14.53
N LEU A 176 2.06 -2.90 13.27
CA LEU A 176 2.59 -2.07 12.19
C LEU A 176 2.58 -0.58 12.54
N ARG A 177 1.48 -0.08 13.11
CA ARG A 177 1.38 1.35 13.44
C ARG A 177 2.36 1.72 14.55
N ALA A 178 2.51 0.85 15.56
CA ALA A 178 3.47 1.08 16.64
C ALA A 178 4.92 1.06 16.14
N ALA A 179 5.27 0.13 15.25
CA ALA A 179 6.60 0.03 14.66
C ALA A 179 6.93 1.21 13.75
N GLU A 180 5.99 1.65 12.91
CA GLU A 180 6.11 2.86 12.08
C GLU A 180 6.30 4.12 12.94
N LEU A 181 5.55 4.25 14.03
CA LEU A 181 5.68 5.37 14.97
C LEU A 181 7.03 5.34 15.72
N ALA A 182 7.48 4.16 16.16
CA ALA A 182 8.78 4.01 16.80
C ALA A 182 9.93 4.40 15.85
N ALA A 183 9.89 3.94 14.60
CA ALA A 183 10.85 4.33 13.57
C ALA A 183 10.80 5.83 13.23
N ALA A 184 9.59 6.43 13.23
CA ALA A 184 9.43 7.86 13.01
C ALA A 184 10.05 8.68 14.14
N VAL A 185 9.85 8.24 15.39
CA VAL A 185 10.47 8.84 16.56
C VAL A 185 12.00 8.75 16.47
N GLU A 186 12.55 7.57 16.15
CA GLU A 186 13.99 7.35 15.99
C GLU A 186 14.62 8.27 14.92
N LEU A 187 13.99 8.41 13.75
CA LEU A 187 14.51 9.22 12.63
C LEU A 187 14.36 10.74 12.81
N LEU A 188 13.38 11.17 13.61
CA LEU A 188 13.05 12.57 13.85
C LEU A 188 13.53 13.09 15.22
N GLN A 189 14.09 12.22 16.06
CA GLN A 189 14.75 12.61 17.30
C GLN A 189 16.02 13.45 17.02
N GLY A 190 16.39 14.28 17.99
CA GLY A 190 17.58 15.13 17.93
C GLY A 190 17.32 16.59 17.54
N SER A 191 18.27 17.46 17.92
CA SER A 191 18.19 18.91 17.74
C SER A 191 18.17 19.32 16.26
N ARG A 192 18.92 18.61 15.40
CA ARG A 192 18.98 18.86 13.95
C ARG A 192 17.64 18.65 13.23
N ASN A 193 16.74 17.85 13.81
CA ASN A 193 15.41 17.56 13.26
C ASN A 193 14.31 18.45 13.85
N ALA A 194 14.63 19.38 14.76
CA ALA A 194 13.67 20.34 15.33
C ALA A 194 12.85 21.11 14.27
N PRO A 195 13.42 21.68 13.19
CA PRO A 195 12.63 22.38 12.18
C PRO A 195 11.67 21.44 11.44
N LEU A 196 12.09 20.20 11.16
CA LEU A 196 11.25 19.19 10.52
C LEU A 196 10.06 18.80 11.40
N ARG A 197 10.28 18.65 12.72
CA ARG A 197 9.20 18.38 13.67
C ARG A 197 8.16 19.50 13.72
N LEU A 198 8.61 20.76 13.61
CA LEU A 198 7.71 21.91 13.55
C LEU A 198 6.87 21.91 12.27
N LEU A 199 7.49 21.62 11.12
CA LEU A 199 6.78 21.50 9.84
C LEU A 199 5.73 20.39 9.89
N LEU A 200 6.04 19.25 10.51
CA LEU A 200 5.10 18.14 10.67
C LEU A 200 3.96 18.47 11.64
N ALA A 201 4.23 19.20 12.73
CA ALA A 201 3.20 19.63 13.67
C ALA A 201 2.19 20.62 13.07
N HIS A 202 2.62 21.38 12.06
CA HIS A 202 1.78 22.34 11.36
C HIS A 202 1.69 22.04 9.87
N ARG A 203 1.62 20.75 9.50
CA ARG A 203 1.73 20.27 8.11
C ARG A 203 0.87 21.07 7.13
N ALA A 204 -0.45 21.15 7.37
CA ALA A 204 -1.36 21.90 6.50
C ALA A 204 -0.96 23.38 6.37
N GLY A 205 -0.66 24.05 7.48
CA GLY A 205 -0.19 25.44 7.48
C GLY A 205 1.15 25.60 6.76
N ALA A 206 2.08 24.66 6.92
CA ALA A 206 3.37 24.64 6.26
C ALA A 206 3.23 24.52 4.73
N TYR A 207 2.34 23.66 4.22
CA TYR A 207 2.03 23.56 2.79
C TYR A 207 1.49 24.90 2.26
N VAL A 208 0.49 25.49 2.94
CA VAL A 208 -0.12 26.76 2.50
C VAL A 208 0.89 27.91 2.50
N VAL A 209 1.66 28.07 3.59
CA VAL A 209 2.67 29.13 3.71
C VAL A 209 3.78 28.93 2.67
N THR A 210 4.24 27.70 2.46
CA THR A 210 5.28 27.40 1.47
C THR A 210 4.80 27.70 0.06
N PHE A 211 3.56 27.33 -0.27
CA PHE A 211 2.94 27.64 -1.56
C PHE A 211 2.85 29.16 -1.80
N LEU A 212 2.30 29.91 -0.83
CA LEU A 212 2.17 31.37 -0.93
C LEU A 212 3.53 32.06 -1.02
N ALA A 213 4.52 31.64 -0.23
CA ALA A 213 5.87 32.17 -0.27
C ALA A 213 6.57 31.87 -1.60
N SER A 214 6.43 30.64 -2.11
CA SER A 214 6.97 30.21 -3.40
C SER A 214 6.40 31.04 -4.55
N PHE A 215 5.08 31.18 -4.59
CA PHE A 215 4.39 31.96 -5.61
C PHE A 215 4.77 33.44 -5.55
N SER A 216 4.80 34.01 -4.35
CA SER A 216 5.16 35.42 -4.13
C SER A 216 6.61 35.71 -4.54
N LEU A 217 7.54 34.82 -4.19
CA LEU A 217 8.96 34.95 -4.58
C LEU A 217 9.13 34.88 -6.10
N ASN A 218 8.46 33.93 -6.75
CA ASN A 218 8.51 33.81 -8.22
C ASN A 218 7.91 35.04 -8.92
N LYS A 219 6.77 35.56 -8.43
CA LYS A 219 6.17 36.79 -8.95
C LYS A 219 7.07 38.00 -8.74
N ALA A 220 7.64 38.17 -7.56
CA ALA A 220 8.52 39.29 -7.25
C ALA A 220 9.75 39.32 -8.17
N LEU A 221 10.34 38.15 -8.45
CA LEU A 221 11.50 38.04 -9.35
C LEU A 221 11.17 38.35 -10.81
N VAL A 222 9.97 37.98 -11.28
CA VAL A 222 9.50 38.28 -12.63
C VAL A 222 9.12 39.76 -12.78
N TRP A 223 8.38 40.31 -11.82
CA TRP A 223 7.97 41.72 -11.85
C TRP A 223 9.13 42.69 -11.61
N GLY A 224 10.14 42.29 -10.85
CA GLY A 224 11.38 43.07 -10.68
C GLY A 224 12.27 43.11 -11.92
N GLY A 225 11.90 42.43 -13.01
CA GLY A 225 12.66 42.41 -14.27
C GLY A 225 13.98 41.63 -14.21
N VAL A 226 14.26 40.96 -13.08
CA VAL A 226 15.51 40.21 -12.86
C VAL A 226 15.58 38.98 -13.76
N VAL A 227 14.43 38.33 -13.98
CA VAL A 227 14.33 37.14 -14.82
C VAL A 227 12.98 37.10 -15.55
N ARG A 228 12.99 36.57 -16.77
CA ARG A 228 11.79 36.41 -17.60
C ARG A 228 10.89 35.25 -17.13
N PHE A 229 11.45 34.35 -16.34
CA PHE A 229 10.80 33.20 -15.70
C PHE A 229 11.57 32.82 -14.43
N SER A 230 10.88 32.45 -13.34
CA SER A 230 11.52 32.07 -12.07
C SER A 230 10.92 30.79 -11.50
N LEU A 231 11.80 29.85 -11.13
CA LEU A 231 11.49 28.64 -10.37
C LEU A 231 12.14 28.64 -8.98
N TRP A 232 12.75 29.75 -8.56
CA TRP A 232 13.49 29.81 -7.29
C TRP A 232 12.61 29.54 -6.07
N GLY A 233 11.32 29.89 -6.14
CA GLY A 233 10.33 29.54 -5.13
C GLY A 233 10.16 28.03 -4.91
N TRP A 234 10.55 27.17 -5.85
CA TRP A 234 10.49 25.73 -5.65
C TRP A 234 11.49 25.22 -4.61
N LEU A 235 12.60 25.95 -4.38
CA LEU A 235 13.56 25.57 -3.33
C LEU A 235 12.95 25.62 -1.93
N LEU A 236 11.90 26.43 -1.72
CA LEU A 236 11.20 26.50 -0.43
C LEU A 236 10.47 25.20 -0.08
N TRP A 237 10.23 24.31 -1.06
CA TRP A 237 9.63 23.00 -0.84
C TRP A 237 10.61 21.96 -0.28
N ILE A 238 11.92 22.18 -0.38
CA ILE A 238 12.94 21.20 0.03
C ILE A 238 12.76 20.72 1.49
N PRO A 239 12.59 21.60 2.49
CA PRO A 239 12.43 21.14 3.88
C PRO A 239 11.17 20.31 4.10
N LEU A 240 10.08 20.66 3.40
CA LEU A 240 8.81 19.94 3.48
C LEU A 240 8.93 18.55 2.84
N LEU A 241 9.53 18.47 1.66
CA LEU A 241 9.81 17.20 0.98
C LEU A 241 10.77 16.33 1.79
N ALA A 242 11.75 16.93 2.50
CA ALA A 242 12.65 16.21 3.39
C ALA A 242 11.92 15.63 4.61
N ALA A 243 10.99 16.37 5.22
CA ALA A 243 10.14 15.86 6.29
C ALA A 243 9.28 14.67 5.82
N GLU A 244 8.65 14.80 4.64
CA GLU A 244 7.84 13.74 4.02
C GLU A 244 8.69 12.52 3.64
N ALA A 245 9.90 12.72 3.13
CA ALA A 245 10.83 11.64 2.81
C ALA A 245 11.22 10.87 4.07
N LYS A 246 11.47 11.56 5.19
CA LYS A 246 11.75 10.90 6.47
C LYS A 246 10.57 10.11 7.01
N LEU A 247 9.34 10.60 6.88
CA LEU A 247 8.15 9.82 7.26
C LEU A 247 7.97 8.59 6.39
N ARG A 248 8.18 8.71 5.07
CA ARG A 248 8.17 7.54 4.17
C ARG A 248 9.26 6.54 4.52
N GLN A 249 10.46 7.01 4.88
CA GLN A 249 11.54 6.17 5.35
C GLN A 249 11.19 5.47 6.67
N ALA A 250 10.63 6.20 7.64
CA ALA A 250 10.15 5.64 8.90
C ALA A 250 9.11 4.54 8.67
N LYS A 251 8.17 4.79 7.77
CA LYS A 251 7.14 3.82 7.39
C LYS A 251 7.78 2.53 6.87
N ARG A 252 8.70 2.65 5.91
CA ARG A 252 9.43 1.51 5.34
C ARG A 252 10.22 0.74 6.39
N LEU A 253 10.91 1.43 7.30
CA LEU A 253 11.68 0.78 8.37
C LEU A 253 10.78 0.06 9.37
N GLY A 254 9.67 0.68 9.80
CA GLY A 254 8.70 0.06 10.68
C GLY A 254 8.08 -1.19 10.06
N GLN A 255 7.68 -1.08 8.79
CA GLN A 255 7.15 -2.18 8.00
C GLN A 255 8.16 -3.34 7.87
N GLN A 256 9.42 -3.05 7.54
CA GLN A 256 10.48 -4.06 7.44
C GLN A 256 10.69 -4.81 8.77
N ARG A 257 10.77 -4.10 9.89
CA ARG A 257 10.93 -4.71 11.22
C ARG A 257 9.78 -5.67 11.57
N VAL A 258 8.55 -5.30 11.21
CA VAL A 258 7.36 -6.14 11.45
C VAL A 258 7.38 -7.38 10.57
N ILE A 259 7.70 -7.22 9.28
CA ILE A 259 7.84 -8.34 8.34
C ILE A 259 8.91 -9.32 8.84
N GLU A 260 10.09 -8.84 9.23
CA GLU A 260 11.18 -9.67 9.73
C GLU A 260 10.78 -10.49 10.96
N ARG A 261 10.05 -9.87 11.90
CA ARG A 261 9.57 -10.57 13.10
C ARG A 261 8.48 -11.58 12.79
N MET A 262 7.54 -11.25 11.91
CA MET A 262 6.51 -12.20 11.47
C MET A 262 7.15 -13.40 10.77
N GLN A 263 8.15 -13.18 9.92
CA GLN A 263 8.92 -14.24 9.28
C GLN A 263 9.66 -15.10 10.31
N ALA A 264 10.35 -14.50 11.28
CA ALA A 264 11.01 -15.23 12.35
C ALA A 264 10.02 -16.09 13.16
N ARG A 265 8.84 -15.54 13.51
CA ARG A 265 7.77 -16.30 14.18
C ARG A 265 7.29 -17.47 13.32
N HIS A 266 7.11 -17.26 12.02
CA HIS A 266 6.68 -18.31 11.09
C HIS A 266 7.73 -19.41 10.93
N GLU A 267 9.02 -19.05 10.92
CA GLU A 267 10.16 -19.98 10.90
C GLU A 267 10.24 -20.77 12.22
N GLU A 268 10.13 -20.11 13.38
CA GLU A 268 10.09 -20.80 14.68
C GLU A 268 8.90 -21.78 14.78
N ALA A 269 7.73 -21.38 14.29
CA ALA A 269 6.55 -22.25 14.26
C ALA A 269 6.77 -23.47 13.35
N ARG A 270 7.50 -23.30 12.24
CA ARG A 270 7.88 -24.39 11.35
C ARG A 270 8.83 -25.37 12.03
N ASP A 271 9.85 -24.88 12.71
CA ASP A 271 10.85 -25.72 13.39
C ASP A 271 10.27 -26.49 14.59
N ARG A 272 9.27 -25.93 15.27
CA ARG A 272 8.58 -26.58 16.39
C ARG A 272 7.59 -27.67 15.97
N THR A 273 7.23 -27.75 14.69
CA THR A 273 6.31 -28.78 14.20
C THR A 273 7.16 -29.94 13.66
N PRO A 274 7.40 -31.03 14.43
CA PRO A 274 8.21 -32.12 13.93
C PRO A 274 7.58 -32.68 12.65
N SER A 275 8.42 -32.88 11.63
CA SER A 275 8.10 -33.68 10.45
C SER A 275 7.53 -35.01 10.94
N ALA A 276 6.22 -35.19 10.86
CA ALA A 276 5.63 -36.52 10.88
C ALA A 276 6.19 -37.23 9.65
N GLY A 277 7.16 -38.11 9.89
CA GLY A 277 7.76 -38.96 8.87
C GLY A 277 6.79 -39.96 8.29
#